data_AF-A0A9K3LYN4-F1
#
_entry.id   AF-A0A9K3LYN4-F1
#
_cell.length_a   1.000
_cell.length_b   1.000
_cell.length_c   1.000
_cell.angle_alpha   90.00
_cell.angle_beta   90.00
_cell.angle_gamma   90.00
#
_symmetry.space_group_name_H-M   'P 1'
#
loop_
_entity.id
_entity.type
_entity.pdbx_description
1 polymer ?
#
loop_
_entity_poly.entity_id
_entity_poly.type
_entity_poly.pdbx_seq_one_letter_code
_entity_poly.pdbx_strand_id
1 'polypeptide(L)'
;MGFSPLPFSTTTPSHPPSSLSDRWVDSDRWILSHPRSTTALSAVRKKDQQQQQSRPPPSVPNKADFEYQELSIQLKAMKEQDVRYTQLQADKRLELEGYIARIVERRPSIVPLNRLAEVLPQTSWRLAFSTEPIMNEALPKDATITLNFINEEQVNYSLEFAKTLGLKKLTAQSSFQVDKATGGVNIQYQTITTDVFGLKNLGVGAFGLLQGRGTNIATAYFDGRMWIEQCVDRNNGNNNNFYYNVYVRNEQIESNNKS
;
A
#
# COMPACT_ATOMS: atom_id res chain seq x y z
N MET A 1 -39.76 29.69 31.95
CA MET A 1 -38.47 29.25 32.51
C MET A 1 -37.43 29.49 31.43
N GLY A 2 -36.63 30.55 31.55
CA GLY A 2 -35.62 30.93 30.56
C GLY A 2 -34.25 30.45 30.99
N PHE A 3 -33.51 29.82 30.08
CA PHE A 3 -32.10 29.49 30.25
C PHE A 3 -31.27 30.38 29.33
N SER A 4 -30.39 31.17 29.92
CA SER A 4 -29.34 31.89 29.22
C SER A 4 -28.13 30.97 29.02
N PRO A 5 -27.47 30.96 27.84
CA PRO A 5 -26.20 30.29 27.67
C PRO A 5 -25.01 31.21 28.02
N LEU A 6 -23.98 30.64 28.64
CA LEU A 6 -22.69 31.27 28.92
C LEU A 6 -21.75 31.22 27.71
N PRO A 7 -20.84 32.19 27.54
CA PRO A 7 -19.88 32.21 26.43
C PRO A 7 -18.63 31.37 26.73
N PHE A 8 -18.14 30.66 25.70
CA PHE A 8 -16.81 30.03 25.69
C PHE A 8 -15.78 30.99 25.10
N SER A 9 -14.69 31.24 25.83
CA SER A 9 -13.53 31.98 25.37
C SER A 9 -12.51 31.05 24.72
N THR A 10 -12.12 31.35 23.48
CA THR A 10 -11.04 30.68 22.74
C THR A 10 -9.71 31.37 23.01
N THR A 11 -8.74 30.64 23.55
CA THR A 11 -7.32 31.04 23.62
C THR A 11 -6.49 30.12 22.74
N THR A 12 -5.97 30.68 21.65
CA THR A 12 -4.91 30.11 20.79
C THR A 12 -3.54 30.37 21.40
N PRO A 13 -2.61 29.40 21.43
CA PRO A 13 -1.20 29.68 21.63
C PRO A 13 -0.44 29.78 20.30
N SER A 14 0.40 30.81 20.28
CA SER A 14 1.32 31.30 19.25
C SER A 14 2.55 30.42 19.04
N HIS A 15 3.00 30.36 17.80
CA HIS A 15 4.30 29.83 17.34
C HIS A 15 5.52 30.42 18.07
N PRO A 16 6.62 29.65 18.15
CA PRO A 16 7.97 30.21 18.12
C PRO A 16 8.74 29.89 16.82
N PRO A 17 9.80 30.68 16.52
CA PRO A 17 10.34 30.84 15.18
C PRO A 17 11.49 29.88 14.81
N SER A 18 11.64 29.74 13.50
CA SER A 18 12.78 29.22 12.76
C SER A 18 14.06 30.04 12.96
N SER A 19 15.20 29.36 13.16
CA SER A 19 16.53 29.91 12.88
C SER A 19 17.43 28.88 12.20
N LEU A 20 17.65 29.12 10.90
CA LEU A 20 18.64 28.52 10.02
C LEU A 20 19.92 29.36 10.07
N SER A 21 21.04 28.75 10.45
CA SER A 21 22.43 29.14 10.17
C SER A 21 23.29 28.18 11.01
N ASP A 22 24.18 27.35 10.50
CA ASP A 22 25.38 27.66 9.74
C ASP A 22 25.94 26.35 9.16
N ARG A 23 26.38 26.33 7.90
CA ARG A 23 27.47 25.46 7.43
C ARG A 23 27.84 25.75 5.97
N TRP A 24 28.78 26.66 5.80
CA TRP A 24 29.76 26.74 4.72
C TRP A 24 31.06 27.14 5.42
N VAL A 25 32.16 26.40 5.34
CA VAL A 25 33.28 26.50 4.39
C VAL A 25 34.37 25.66 5.15
N ASP A 26 35.14 24.73 4.57
CA ASP A 26 36.29 25.05 3.76
C ASP A 26 36.89 23.83 3.05
N SER A 27 37.39 24.11 1.86
CA SER A 27 38.24 23.25 1.04
C SER A 27 39.68 23.62 1.33
N ASP A 28 40.60 22.65 1.40
CA ASP A 28 41.87 22.70 0.64
C ASP A 28 42.86 21.62 1.06
N ARG A 29 43.48 21.02 0.02
CA ARG A 29 44.91 20.64 -0.17
C ARG A 29 45.58 19.79 0.92
N TRP A 30 46.35 18.76 0.58
CA TRP A 30 47.69 18.90 0.02
C TRP A 30 48.10 17.73 -0.88
N ILE A 31 48.77 18.14 -1.96
CA ILE A 31 49.55 17.34 -2.92
C ILE A 31 50.87 16.93 -2.26
N LEU A 32 51.28 15.67 -2.40
CA LEU A 32 52.69 15.27 -2.37
C LEU A 32 52.97 14.30 -3.52
N SER A 33 53.54 14.86 -4.57
CA SER A 33 54.41 14.19 -5.53
C SER A 33 55.67 13.66 -4.83
N HIS A 34 56.29 12.59 -5.35
CA HIS A 34 57.70 12.48 -5.74
C HIS A 34 57.98 11.08 -6.39
N PRO A 35 59.10 10.90 -7.13
CA PRO A 35 59.13 10.07 -8.34
C PRO A 35 60.19 8.93 -8.36
N ARG A 36 60.28 8.27 -9.53
CA ARG A 36 61.39 7.50 -10.16
C ARG A 36 61.58 6.03 -9.73
N SER A 37 61.38 5.08 -10.66
CA SER A 37 62.35 4.48 -11.63
C SER A 37 63.28 3.48 -10.92
N THR A 38 63.49 2.22 -11.33
CA THR A 38 63.95 1.69 -12.63
C THR A 38 63.85 0.14 -12.66
N THR A 39 63.50 -0.39 -13.84
CA THR A 39 64.09 -1.53 -14.58
C THR A 39 64.61 -2.78 -13.83
N ALA A 40 64.03 -3.97 -14.11
CA ALA A 40 64.69 -5.03 -14.90
C ALA A 40 63.86 -6.33 -14.98
N LEU A 41 63.71 -6.76 -16.23
CA LEU A 41 63.51 -8.12 -16.77
C LEU A 41 63.62 -9.31 -15.80
N SER A 42 62.64 -10.21 -15.87
CA SER A 42 62.89 -11.66 -15.94
C SER A 42 61.66 -12.40 -16.47
N ALA A 43 61.82 -12.98 -17.65
CA ALA A 43 60.89 -13.89 -18.28
C ALA A 43 60.91 -15.24 -17.54
N VAL A 44 59.78 -15.64 -16.94
CA VAL A 44 59.57 -17.01 -16.44
C VAL A 44 58.10 -17.41 -16.64
N ARG A 45 57.93 -18.52 -17.37
CA ARG A 45 56.80 -19.46 -17.38
C ARG A 45 55.40 -18.96 -17.77
N LYS A 46 55.13 -19.10 -19.08
CA LYS A 46 53.82 -19.55 -19.58
C LYS A 46 53.50 -20.95 -19.03
N LYS A 47 52.60 -21.06 -18.03
CA LYS A 47 51.73 -22.24 -17.76
C LYS A 47 50.73 -21.96 -16.62
N ASP A 48 50.04 -20.80 -16.65
CA ASP A 48 48.92 -20.47 -15.74
C ASP A 48 47.75 -19.81 -16.51
N GLN A 49 47.47 -20.27 -17.72
CA GLN A 49 46.27 -19.87 -18.49
C GLN A 49 45.34 -21.07 -18.66
N GLN A 50 44.82 -21.58 -17.56
CA GLN A 50 43.60 -22.40 -17.57
C GLN A 50 42.85 -22.35 -16.22
N GLN A 51 42.83 -21.18 -15.60
CA GLN A 51 41.69 -20.75 -14.79
C GLN A 51 41.15 -19.48 -15.44
N GLN A 52 40.62 -19.64 -16.66
CA GLN A 52 39.53 -18.78 -17.09
C GLN A 52 38.40 -19.05 -16.10
N GLN A 53 38.41 -18.23 -15.04
CA GLN A 53 37.28 -17.94 -14.20
C GLN A 53 36.08 -17.79 -15.13
N SER A 54 35.26 -18.83 -15.18
CA SER A 54 33.90 -18.78 -15.70
C SER A 54 33.21 -17.71 -14.88
N ARG A 55 33.26 -16.46 -15.36
CA ARG A 55 32.51 -15.35 -14.82
C ARG A 55 31.07 -15.86 -14.74
N PRO A 56 30.48 -16.02 -13.54
CA PRO A 56 29.13 -16.53 -13.45
C PRO A 56 28.26 -15.67 -14.36
N PRO A 57 27.34 -16.28 -15.12
CA PRO A 57 26.44 -15.53 -15.99
C PRO A 57 25.81 -14.41 -15.17
N PRO A 58 25.56 -13.22 -15.77
CA PRO A 58 24.96 -12.10 -15.06
C PRO A 58 23.73 -12.62 -14.31
N SER A 59 23.78 -12.56 -12.97
CA SER A 59 22.72 -13.07 -12.11
C SER A 59 21.42 -12.41 -12.56
N VAL A 60 20.45 -13.22 -12.98
CA VAL A 60 19.11 -12.73 -13.32
C VAL A 60 18.64 -11.82 -12.18
N PRO A 61 18.28 -10.55 -12.45
CA PRO A 61 17.88 -9.63 -11.39
C PRO A 61 16.73 -10.27 -10.61
N ASN A 62 16.92 -10.41 -9.30
CA ASN A 62 15.93 -11.00 -8.40
C ASN A 62 14.72 -10.05 -8.31
N LYS A 63 13.65 -10.38 -9.04
CA LYS A 63 12.38 -9.60 -9.13
C LYS A 63 11.43 -9.86 -7.96
N ALA A 64 11.96 -10.33 -6.82
CA ALA A 64 11.18 -10.76 -5.67
C ALA A 64 10.11 -11.82 -6.03
N ASP A 65 10.46 -12.77 -6.93
CA ASP A 65 9.53 -13.81 -7.39
C ASP A 65 9.12 -14.76 -6.25
N PHE A 66 10.08 -15.11 -5.38
CA PHE A 66 9.81 -15.92 -4.19
C PHE A 66 8.83 -15.21 -3.26
N GLU A 67 9.12 -13.96 -2.90
CA GLU A 67 8.27 -13.18 -2.00
C GLU A 67 6.86 -12.99 -2.56
N TYR A 68 6.75 -12.76 -3.87
CA TYR A 68 5.46 -12.70 -4.55
C TYR A 68 4.67 -14.01 -4.44
N GLN A 69 5.33 -15.15 -4.68
CA GLN A 69 4.71 -16.48 -4.60
C GLN A 69 4.27 -16.80 -3.18
N GLU A 70 5.13 -16.57 -2.19
CA GLU A 70 4.83 -16.79 -0.77
C GLU A 70 3.67 -15.92 -0.30
N LEU A 71 3.73 -14.60 -0.58
CA LEU A 71 2.63 -13.69 -0.23
C LEU A 71 1.32 -14.16 -0.86
N SER A 72 1.33 -14.52 -2.15
CA SER A 72 0.13 -14.99 -2.85
C SER A 72 -0.45 -16.26 -2.25
N ILE A 73 0.39 -17.24 -1.92
CA ILE A 73 -0.03 -18.51 -1.29
C ILE A 73 -0.64 -18.24 0.09
N GLN A 74 0.01 -17.41 0.90
CA GLN A 74 -0.44 -17.13 2.26
C GLN A 74 -1.75 -16.33 2.28
N LEU A 75 -1.89 -15.31 1.44
CA LEU A 75 -3.15 -14.54 1.32
C LEU A 75 -4.30 -15.40 0.81
N LYS A 76 -4.01 -16.36 -0.08
CA LYS A 76 -4.99 -17.36 -0.54
C LYS A 76 -5.41 -18.28 0.61
N ALA A 77 -4.46 -18.86 1.35
CA ALA A 77 -4.75 -19.71 2.49
C ALA A 77 -5.56 -18.97 3.58
N MET A 78 -5.21 -17.71 3.86
CA MET A 78 -5.98 -16.86 4.78
C MET A 78 -7.43 -16.67 4.30
N LYS A 79 -7.65 -16.47 3.00
CA LYS A 79 -8.99 -16.38 2.42
C LYS A 79 -9.78 -17.68 2.59
N GLU A 80 -9.18 -18.82 2.25
CA GLU A 80 -9.81 -20.14 2.31
C GLU A 80 -10.16 -20.57 3.74
N GLN A 81 -9.36 -20.15 4.72
CA GLN A 81 -9.55 -20.43 6.13
C GLN A 81 -10.36 -19.35 6.87
N ASP A 82 -10.84 -18.32 6.16
CA ASP A 82 -11.50 -17.12 6.73
C ASP A 82 -10.68 -16.45 7.86
N VAL A 83 -9.35 -16.51 7.77
CA VAL A 83 -8.43 -15.86 8.71
C VAL A 83 -8.29 -14.38 8.33
N ARG A 84 -8.59 -13.50 9.28
CA ARG A 84 -8.43 -12.05 9.11
C ARG A 84 -7.00 -11.63 9.45
N TYR A 85 -6.46 -10.65 8.73
CA TYR A 85 -5.11 -10.16 9.03
C TYR A 85 -4.98 -9.60 10.45
N THR A 86 -6.08 -9.09 11.02
CA THR A 86 -6.19 -8.62 12.41
C THR A 86 -6.00 -9.74 13.44
N GLN A 87 -6.13 -11.01 13.03
CA GLN A 87 -5.98 -12.20 13.88
C GLN A 87 -4.59 -12.85 13.76
N LEU A 88 -3.73 -12.34 12.87
CA LEU A 88 -2.40 -12.88 12.67
C LEU A 88 -1.50 -12.57 13.87
N GLN A 89 -0.65 -13.55 14.21
CA GLN A 89 0.41 -13.36 15.19
C GLN A 89 1.45 -12.36 14.69
N ALA A 90 2.12 -11.66 15.61
CA ALA A 90 3.08 -10.60 15.28
C ALA A 90 4.19 -11.08 14.32
N ASP A 91 4.79 -12.25 14.59
CA ASP A 91 5.83 -12.82 13.74
C ASP A 91 5.36 -13.04 12.30
N LYS A 92 4.11 -13.51 12.15
CA LYS A 92 3.52 -13.75 10.83
C LYS A 92 3.24 -12.46 10.08
N ARG A 93 2.85 -11.39 10.79
CA ARG A 93 2.67 -10.07 10.21
C ARG A 93 3.99 -9.49 9.71
N LEU A 94 5.05 -9.57 10.52
CA LEU A 94 6.39 -9.12 10.14
C LEU A 94 6.93 -9.86 8.90
N GLU A 95 6.65 -11.16 8.81
CA GLU A 95 6.98 -11.96 7.62
C GLU A 95 6.28 -11.43 6.35
N LEU A 96 4.96 -11.22 6.41
CA LEU A 96 4.18 -10.69 5.30
C LEU A 96 4.59 -9.27 4.90
N GLU A 97 4.85 -8.41 5.89
CA GLU A 97 5.40 -7.06 5.69
C GLU A 97 6.73 -7.11 4.93
N GLY A 98 7.61 -8.04 5.29
CA GLY A 98 8.88 -8.28 4.60
C GLY A 98 8.72 -8.68 3.13
N TYR A 99 7.72 -9.49 2.81
CA TYR A 99 7.41 -9.85 1.41
C TYR A 99 6.91 -8.64 0.63
N ILE A 100 5.97 -7.86 1.20
CA ILE A 100 5.40 -6.68 0.56
C ILE A 100 6.49 -5.65 0.24
N ALA A 101 7.36 -5.35 1.20
CA ALA A 101 8.45 -4.40 1.02
C ALA A 101 9.37 -4.78 -0.14
N ARG A 102 9.74 -6.08 -0.26
CA ARG A 102 10.61 -6.56 -1.33
C ARG A 102 9.92 -6.57 -2.70
N ILE A 103 8.62 -6.87 -2.74
CA ILE A 103 7.82 -6.81 -3.97
C ILE A 103 7.77 -5.36 -4.48
N VAL A 104 7.42 -4.40 -3.62
CA VAL A 104 7.34 -2.99 -4.01
C VAL A 104 8.70 -2.45 -4.45
N GLU A 105 9.79 -2.84 -3.77
CA GLU A 105 11.15 -2.38 -4.10
C GLU A 105 11.66 -2.96 -5.44
N ARG A 106 11.38 -4.23 -5.74
CA ARG A 106 12.14 -4.98 -6.78
C ARG A 106 11.29 -5.48 -7.94
N ARG A 107 9.96 -5.52 -7.77
CA ARG A 107 9.05 -6.10 -8.75
C ARG A 107 8.28 -5.00 -9.48
N PRO A 108 8.52 -4.80 -10.79
CA PRO A 108 7.68 -3.90 -11.56
C PRO A 108 6.26 -4.46 -11.68
N SER A 109 5.28 -3.57 -11.72
CA SER A 109 3.89 -3.94 -12.03
C SER A 109 3.82 -4.65 -13.38
N ILE A 110 3.08 -5.76 -13.45
CA ILE A 110 2.88 -6.51 -14.70
C ILE A 110 1.93 -5.73 -15.62
N VAL A 111 0.90 -5.11 -15.04
CA VAL A 111 0.08 -4.14 -15.76
C VAL A 111 0.69 -2.76 -15.53
N PRO A 112 1.05 -2.02 -16.60
CA PRO A 112 1.49 -0.64 -16.47
C PRO A 112 0.46 0.20 -15.72
N LEU A 113 0.91 1.00 -14.75
CA LEU A 113 0.00 1.75 -13.87
C LEU A 113 -0.88 2.77 -14.62
N ASN A 114 -0.41 3.28 -15.75
CA ASN A 114 -1.17 4.15 -16.65
C ASN A 114 -2.34 3.45 -17.38
N ARG A 115 -2.43 2.11 -17.29
CA ARG A 115 -3.50 1.27 -17.85
C ARG A 115 -4.49 0.76 -16.81
N LEU A 116 -4.39 1.19 -15.55
CA LEU A 116 -5.32 0.75 -14.50
C LEU A 116 -6.80 1.00 -14.86
N ALA A 117 -7.11 2.13 -15.53
CA ALA A 117 -8.47 2.45 -15.98
C ALA A 117 -9.08 1.38 -16.91
N GLU A 118 -8.24 0.66 -17.66
CA GLU A 118 -8.68 -0.35 -18.63
C GLU A 118 -8.95 -1.71 -17.98
N VAL A 119 -8.32 -1.99 -16.84
CA VAL A 119 -8.31 -3.32 -16.22
C VAL A 119 -9.11 -3.41 -14.92
N LEU A 120 -9.45 -2.27 -14.32
CA LEU A 120 -10.28 -2.22 -13.12
C LEU A 120 -11.78 -2.47 -13.38
N PRO A 121 -12.41 -2.01 -14.49
CA PRO A 121 -13.83 -2.25 -14.71
C PRO A 121 -14.21 -3.73 -14.63
N GLN A 122 -15.37 -4.03 -14.05
CA GLN A 122 -15.89 -5.39 -13.85
C GLN A 122 -15.00 -6.29 -12.99
N THR A 123 -14.26 -5.70 -12.05
CA THR A 123 -13.43 -6.45 -11.10
C THR A 123 -13.83 -6.16 -9.65
N SER A 124 -13.59 -7.14 -8.78
CA SER A 124 -13.73 -6.96 -7.33
C SER A 124 -12.45 -7.31 -6.62
N TRP A 125 -12.13 -6.52 -5.60
CA TRP A 125 -10.90 -6.57 -4.84
C TRP A 125 -11.23 -6.58 -3.36
N ARG A 126 -10.64 -7.50 -2.62
CA ARG A 126 -10.78 -7.60 -1.15
C ARG A 126 -9.49 -7.18 -0.50
N LEU A 127 -9.55 -6.30 0.50
CA LEU A 127 -8.40 -6.05 1.36
C LEU A 127 -8.05 -7.34 2.11
N ALA A 128 -6.90 -7.91 1.81
CA ALA A 128 -6.42 -9.16 2.40
C ALA A 128 -5.45 -8.91 3.55
N PHE A 129 -4.67 -7.84 3.49
CA PHE A 129 -3.67 -7.49 4.51
C PHE A 129 -3.40 -5.98 4.54
N SER A 130 -3.03 -5.45 5.71
CA SER A 130 -2.53 -4.08 5.86
C SER A 130 -1.34 -4.09 6.82
N THR A 131 -0.28 -3.36 6.47
CA THR A 131 0.88 -3.18 7.33
C THR A 131 0.62 -2.13 8.42
N GLU A 132 -0.47 -1.35 8.34
CA GLU A 132 -0.77 -0.32 9.32
C GLU A 132 -1.43 -0.91 10.58
N PRO A 133 -0.88 -0.66 11.78
CA PRO A 133 -1.49 -1.11 13.02
C PRO A 133 -2.86 -0.48 13.28
N ILE A 134 -3.02 0.82 12.99
CA ILE A 134 -4.23 1.61 13.27
C ILE A 134 -5.45 1.06 12.54
N MET A 135 -5.29 0.51 11.34
CA MET A 135 -6.38 -0.16 10.61
C MET A 135 -6.98 -1.34 11.38
N ASN A 136 -6.25 -1.93 12.35
CA ASN A 136 -6.79 -2.98 13.23
C ASN A 136 -7.68 -2.44 14.36
N GLU A 137 -7.54 -1.15 14.69
CA GLU A 137 -8.28 -0.49 15.77
C GLU A 137 -9.48 0.28 15.23
N ALA A 138 -9.36 0.85 14.03
CA ALA A 138 -10.38 1.71 13.42
C ALA A 138 -11.61 0.93 12.92
N LEU A 139 -11.46 -0.37 12.64
CA LEU A 139 -12.53 -1.22 12.12
C LEU A 139 -12.81 -2.40 13.05
N PRO A 140 -14.07 -2.88 13.13
CA PRO A 140 -14.38 -4.14 13.79
C PRO A 140 -13.50 -5.27 13.26
N LYS A 141 -13.07 -6.17 14.16
CA LYS A 141 -12.14 -7.27 13.80
C LYS A 141 -12.68 -8.23 12.74
N ASP A 142 -13.99 -8.25 12.55
CA ASP A 142 -14.72 -9.05 11.57
C ASP A 142 -15.10 -8.28 10.29
N ALA A 143 -14.67 -7.03 10.16
CA ALA A 143 -14.93 -6.21 8.99
C ALA A 143 -14.06 -6.65 7.79
N THR A 144 -14.65 -6.58 6.61
CA THR A 144 -14.00 -6.86 5.32
C THR A 144 -14.18 -5.66 4.42
N ILE A 145 -13.08 -5.07 3.94
CA ILE A 145 -13.12 -4.05 2.90
C ILE A 145 -13.15 -4.74 1.53
N THR A 146 -14.10 -4.33 0.69
CA THR A 146 -14.16 -4.74 -0.72
C THR A 146 -14.37 -3.54 -1.62
N LEU A 147 -13.64 -3.49 -2.73
CA LEU A 147 -13.91 -2.60 -3.86
C LEU A 147 -14.56 -3.43 -4.97
N ASN A 148 -15.66 -2.95 -5.54
CA ASN A 148 -16.30 -3.59 -6.68
C ASN A 148 -16.50 -2.58 -7.80
N PHE A 149 -15.64 -2.63 -8.80
CA PHE A 149 -15.67 -1.77 -9.98
C PHE A 149 -16.73 -2.29 -10.94
N ILE A 150 -17.79 -1.51 -11.12
CA ILE A 150 -18.96 -1.91 -11.92
C ILE A 150 -18.67 -1.68 -13.40
N ASN A 151 -18.15 -0.50 -13.72
CA ASN A 151 -17.84 -0.04 -15.07
C ASN A 151 -16.65 0.93 -15.02
N GLU A 152 -16.47 1.76 -16.06
CA GLU A 152 -15.36 2.70 -16.20
C GLU A 152 -15.37 3.87 -15.21
N GLU A 153 -16.52 4.14 -14.58
CA GLU A 153 -16.71 5.32 -13.74
C GLU A 153 -17.21 4.99 -12.34
N GLN A 154 -17.83 3.83 -12.13
CA GLN A 154 -18.51 3.47 -10.89
C GLN A 154 -17.79 2.37 -10.12
N VAL A 155 -17.65 2.58 -8.81
CA VAL A 155 -17.12 1.61 -7.86
C VAL A 155 -17.97 1.59 -6.59
N ASN A 156 -18.26 0.39 -6.09
CA ASN A 156 -18.83 0.20 -4.77
C ASN A 156 -17.71 -0.09 -3.78
N TYR A 157 -17.48 0.82 -2.83
CA TYR A 157 -16.66 0.56 -1.66
C TYR A 157 -17.56 -0.03 -0.58
N SER A 158 -17.28 -1.24 -0.11
CA SER A 158 -18.11 -1.89 0.91
C SER A 158 -17.31 -2.33 2.12
N LEU A 159 -17.94 -2.22 3.29
CA LEU A 159 -17.56 -2.86 4.54
C LEU A 159 -18.58 -3.97 4.82
N GLU A 160 -18.12 -5.21 4.85
CA GLU A 160 -18.93 -6.38 5.18
C GLU A 160 -18.54 -6.90 6.56
N PHE A 161 -19.52 -7.21 7.40
CA PHE A 161 -19.31 -7.65 8.78
C PHE A 161 -19.90 -9.05 8.96
N ALA A 162 -19.17 -9.93 9.62
CA ALA A 162 -19.65 -11.29 9.86
C ALA A 162 -20.61 -11.38 11.06
N LYS A 163 -20.36 -10.58 12.11
CA LYS A 163 -21.00 -10.72 13.43
C LYS A 163 -21.30 -9.38 14.12
N THR A 164 -20.88 -8.23 13.57
CA THR A 164 -21.04 -6.93 14.22
C THR A 164 -22.48 -6.41 14.19
N LEU A 165 -23.13 -6.40 15.36
CA LEU A 165 -24.29 -5.57 15.72
C LEU A 165 -25.51 -5.63 14.77
N GLY A 166 -25.71 -6.75 14.06
CA GLY A 166 -26.80 -6.88 13.09
C GLY A 166 -26.65 -6.05 11.81
N LEU A 167 -25.51 -5.37 11.64
CA LEU A 167 -25.10 -4.71 10.41
C LEU A 167 -24.38 -5.75 9.55
N LYS A 168 -24.97 -6.11 8.41
CA LYS A 168 -24.33 -7.07 7.50
C LYS A 168 -23.34 -6.39 6.57
N LYS A 169 -23.74 -5.23 6.04
CA LYS A 169 -23.00 -4.54 4.99
C LYS A 169 -23.28 -3.04 5.00
N LEU A 170 -22.23 -2.26 4.80
CA LEU A 170 -22.28 -0.85 4.48
C LEU A 170 -21.65 -0.68 3.09
N THR A 171 -22.35 -0.05 2.16
CA THR A 171 -21.87 0.17 0.79
C THR A 171 -21.94 1.64 0.43
N ALA A 172 -20.79 2.22 0.08
CA ALA A 172 -20.67 3.51 -0.57
C ALA A 172 -20.62 3.32 -2.09
N GLN A 173 -21.71 3.66 -2.75
CA GLN A 173 -21.73 3.87 -4.20
C GLN A 173 -20.90 5.12 -4.51
N SER A 174 -19.94 4.96 -5.40
CA SER A 174 -18.89 5.95 -5.62
C SER A 174 -18.58 6.08 -7.09
N SER A 175 -18.10 7.25 -7.49
CA SER A 175 -17.39 7.38 -8.76
C SER A 175 -15.90 7.16 -8.54
N PHE A 176 -15.18 6.74 -9.58
CA PHE A 176 -13.72 6.70 -9.55
C PHE A 176 -13.09 7.26 -10.83
N GLN A 177 -11.84 7.69 -10.70
CA GLN A 177 -11.00 8.13 -11.81
C GLN A 177 -9.57 7.64 -11.56
N VAL A 178 -8.87 7.30 -12.64
CA VAL A 178 -7.46 6.90 -12.57
C VAL A 178 -6.59 8.01 -13.13
N ASP A 179 -5.64 8.47 -12.32
CA ASP A 179 -4.56 9.33 -12.79
C ASP A 179 -3.53 8.48 -13.56
N LYS A 180 -3.48 8.66 -14.87
CA LYS A 180 -2.58 7.93 -15.76
C LYS A 180 -1.10 8.26 -15.54
N ALA A 181 -0.78 9.42 -14.96
CA ALA A 181 0.61 9.82 -14.72
C ALA A 181 1.19 9.09 -13.50
N THR A 182 0.39 8.92 -12.46
CA THR A 182 0.83 8.37 -11.17
C THR A 182 0.36 6.95 -10.89
N GLY A 183 -0.67 6.46 -11.59
CA GLY A 183 -1.35 5.22 -11.23
C GLY A 183 -2.26 5.35 -10.01
N GLY A 184 -2.57 6.58 -9.59
CA GLY A 184 -3.46 6.85 -8.47
C GLY A 184 -4.93 6.61 -8.84
N VAL A 185 -5.69 5.94 -7.97
CA VAL A 185 -7.14 5.75 -8.12
C VAL A 185 -7.86 6.67 -7.14
N ASN A 186 -8.55 7.68 -7.66
CA ASN A 186 -9.38 8.58 -6.88
C ASN A 186 -10.80 8.00 -6.81
N ILE A 187 -11.31 7.76 -5.61
CA ILE A 187 -12.67 7.30 -5.37
C ILE A 187 -13.43 8.40 -4.62
N GLN A 188 -14.62 8.76 -5.09
CA GLN A 188 -15.46 9.79 -4.51
C GLN A 188 -16.79 9.19 -4.06
N TYR A 189 -17.06 9.21 -2.75
CA TYR A 189 -18.26 8.61 -2.17
C TYR A 189 -19.50 9.45 -2.46
N GLN A 190 -20.50 8.86 -3.13
CA GLN A 190 -21.71 9.57 -3.57
C GLN A 190 -22.93 9.22 -2.72
N THR A 191 -23.24 7.94 -2.56
CA THR A 191 -24.42 7.48 -1.81
C THR A 191 -24.03 6.34 -0.91
N ILE A 192 -24.41 6.41 0.36
CA ILE A 192 -24.04 5.39 1.34
C ILE A 192 -25.30 4.69 1.82
N THR A 193 -25.28 3.36 1.69
CA THR A 193 -26.39 2.48 2.03
C THR A 193 -25.95 1.50 3.11
N THR A 194 -26.83 1.24 4.07
CA THR A 194 -26.63 0.28 5.16
C THR A 194 -27.66 -0.84 5.04
N ASP A 195 -27.21 -2.09 5.12
CA ASP A 195 -28.09 -3.24 5.31
C ASP A 195 -28.15 -3.58 6.81
N VAL A 196 -29.13 -2.97 7.48
CA VAL A 196 -29.45 -3.20 8.90
C VAL A 196 -30.94 -3.51 9.00
N PHE A 197 -31.29 -4.50 9.84
CA PHE A 197 -32.67 -4.83 10.19
C PHE A 197 -33.43 -3.60 10.71
N GLY A 198 -34.15 -2.91 9.83
CA GLY A 198 -35.10 -1.84 10.17
C GLY A 198 -34.50 -0.45 10.41
N LEU A 199 -33.18 -0.26 10.39
CA LEU A 199 -32.53 1.04 10.61
C LEU A 199 -31.85 1.54 9.34
N LYS A 200 -32.51 2.45 8.63
CA LYS A 200 -31.89 3.22 7.54
C LYS A 200 -31.10 4.38 8.16
N ASN A 201 -29.90 4.64 7.65
CA ASN A 201 -29.05 5.80 8.00
C ASN A 201 -28.35 5.76 9.37
N LEU A 202 -27.98 4.57 9.87
CA LEU A 202 -27.08 4.47 11.02
C LEU A 202 -25.77 5.20 10.71
N GLY A 203 -25.41 6.16 11.58
CA GLY A 203 -24.26 7.07 11.54
C GLY A 203 -23.19 6.75 10.50
N VAL A 204 -23.43 7.22 9.27
CA VAL A 204 -22.58 7.01 8.09
C VAL A 204 -21.11 7.40 8.37
N GLY A 205 -20.86 8.33 9.30
CA GLY A 205 -19.50 8.73 9.71
C GLY A 205 -18.70 7.75 10.58
N ALA A 206 -19.28 6.66 11.09
CA ALA A 206 -18.61 5.80 12.08
C ALA A 206 -17.40 5.00 11.53
N PHE A 207 -17.31 4.82 10.21
CA PHE A 207 -16.26 4.02 9.57
C PHE A 207 -15.50 4.78 8.49
N GLY A 208 -15.43 6.11 8.61
CA GLY A 208 -14.72 6.98 7.66
C GLY A 208 -15.39 7.13 6.29
N LEU A 209 -16.54 6.50 6.07
CA LEU A 209 -17.33 6.60 4.85
C LEU A 209 -18.30 7.76 4.96
N LEU A 210 -17.87 8.94 4.53
CA LEU A 210 -18.73 10.13 4.51
C LEU A 210 -19.05 10.51 3.08
N GLN A 211 -20.33 10.70 2.79
CA GLN A 211 -20.78 11.21 1.50
C GLN A 211 -20.08 12.53 1.18
N GLY A 212 -19.60 12.68 -0.06
CA GLY A 212 -18.84 13.86 -0.47
C GLY A 212 -17.36 13.82 -0.08
N ARG A 213 -16.88 12.82 0.68
CA ARG A 213 -15.44 12.57 0.81
C ARG A 213 -14.93 11.68 -0.31
N GLY A 214 -13.66 11.86 -0.64
CA GLY A 214 -12.91 10.98 -1.52
C GLY A 214 -11.71 10.36 -0.83
N THR A 215 -11.22 9.26 -1.39
CA THR A 215 -9.95 8.65 -1.05
C THR A 215 -9.09 8.53 -2.30
N ASN A 216 -7.78 8.64 -2.15
CA ASN A 216 -6.81 8.41 -3.21
C ASN A 216 -5.99 7.17 -2.85
N ILE A 217 -6.05 6.17 -3.71
CA ILE A 217 -5.28 4.93 -3.62
C ILE A 217 -4.04 5.10 -4.50
N ALA A 218 -2.86 5.29 -3.91
CA ALA A 218 -1.63 5.34 -4.67
C ALA A 218 -1.13 3.91 -4.93
N THR A 219 -1.07 3.49 -6.19
CA THR A 219 -0.69 2.11 -6.55
C THR A 219 0.82 1.94 -6.57
N ALA A 220 1.34 1.03 -5.76
CA ALA A 220 2.76 0.64 -5.78
C ALA A 220 3.04 -0.58 -6.65
N TYR A 221 2.12 -1.56 -6.66
CA TYR A 221 2.22 -2.75 -7.49
C TYR A 221 0.85 -3.24 -7.98
N PHE A 222 0.76 -3.67 -9.24
CA PHE A 222 -0.45 -4.27 -9.80
C PHE A 222 -0.14 -5.34 -10.86
N ASP A 223 -0.85 -6.47 -10.82
CA ASP A 223 -0.78 -7.52 -11.84
C ASP A 223 -2.13 -8.11 -12.29
N GLY A 224 -3.24 -7.55 -11.82
CA GLY A 224 -4.58 -8.04 -12.12
C GLY A 224 -5.08 -9.17 -11.22
N ARG A 225 -4.26 -9.67 -10.29
CA ARG A 225 -4.63 -10.62 -9.23
C ARG A 225 -4.32 -10.08 -7.83
N MET A 226 -3.21 -9.38 -7.68
CA MET A 226 -2.76 -8.69 -6.49
C MET A 226 -2.55 -7.21 -6.80
N TRP A 227 -2.98 -6.37 -5.87
CA TRP A 227 -2.83 -4.92 -5.92
C TRP A 227 -2.29 -4.45 -4.59
N ILE A 228 -1.12 -3.81 -4.60
CA ILE A 228 -0.51 -3.18 -3.43
C ILE A 228 -0.70 -1.68 -3.56
N GLU A 229 -1.44 -1.12 -2.61
CA GLU A 229 -1.59 0.31 -2.37
C GLU A 229 -0.48 0.76 -1.40
N GLN A 230 0.08 1.93 -1.65
CA GLN A 230 0.99 2.64 -0.78
C GLN A 230 0.26 3.84 -0.16
N CYS A 231 0.38 3.97 1.14
CA CYS A 231 -0.24 5.04 1.91
C CYS A 231 0.82 5.78 2.74
N VAL A 232 0.54 7.02 3.11
CA VAL A 232 1.43 7.85 3.92
C VAL A 232 0.98 7.81 5.37
N ASP A 233 1.85 7.37 6.28
CA ASP A 233 1.64 7.50 7.72
C ASP A 233 1.96 8.94 8.15
N ARG A 234 0.92 9.71 8.51
CA ARG A 234 1.06 11.10 8.95
C ARG A 234 1.31 11.23 10.46
N ASN A 235 1.15 10.15 11.23
CA ASN A 235 1.23 10.18 12.68
C ASN A 235 2.64 9.91 13.18
N ASN A 236 3.48 9.30 12.35
CA ASN A 236 4.87 9.04 12.66
C ASN A 236 5.72 10.27 12.30
N GLY A 237 5.96 11.15 13.28
CA GLY A 237 6.60 12.46 13.12
C GLY A 237 8.04 12.48 12.55
N ASN A 238 8.52 11.38 11.97
CA ASN A 238 9.77 11.27 11.23
C ASN A 238 9.49 10.74 9.80
N ASN A 239 9.82 11.56 8.80
CA ASN A 239 10.09 11.25 7.39
C ASN A 239 9.40 10.04 6.73
N ASN A 240 8.45 10.30 5.82
CA ASN A 240 8.03 9.40 4.73
C ASN A 240 7.82 7.92 5.12
N ASN A 241 7.29 7.64 6.31
CA ASN A 241 6.90 6.27 6.61
C ASN A 241 5.67 5.93 5.78
N PHE A 242 5.85 4.97 4.88
CA PHE A 242 4.77 4.40 4.11
C PHE A 242 4.25 3.15 4.80
N TYR A 243 2.95 2.95 4.72
CA TYR A 243 2.35 1.65 4.97
C TYR A 243 1.71 1.15 3.69
N TYR A 244 1.41 -0.14 3.65
CA TYR A 244 0.86 -0.79 2.48
C TYR A 244 -0.43 -1.54 2.79
N ASN A 245 -1.37 -1.45 1.86
CA ASN A 245 -2.58 -2.27 1.85
C ASN A 245 -2.49 -3.23 0.67
N VAL A 246 -2.78 -4.51 0.91
CA VAL A 246 -2.75 -5.53 -0.13
C VAL A 246 -4.16 -6.01 -0.42
N TYR A 247 -4.61 -5.77 -1.64
CA TYR A 247 -5.87 -6.25 -2.16
C TYR A 247 -5.65 -7.48 -3.05
N VAL A 248 -6.56 -8.44 -2.93
CA VAL A 248 -6.59 -9.64 -3.77
C VAL A 248 -7.90 -9.68 -4.54
N ARG A 249 -7.84 -10.04 -5.82
CA ARG A 249 -9.02 -10.12 -6.68
C ARG A 249 -9.99 -11.20 -6.20
N ASN A 250 -11.28 -10.88 -6.19
CA ASN A 250 -12.38 -11.80 -5.92
C ASN A 250 -12.95 -12.33 -7.24
N GLU A 251 -12.71 -13.61 -7.51
CA GLU A 251 -13.18 -14.29 -8.73
C GLU A 251 -14.69 -14.62 -8.70
N GLN A 252 -15.36 -14.52 -7.54
CA GLN A 252 -16.75 -14.96 -7.37
C GLN A 252 -17.80 -14.13 -8.14
N ILE A 253 -17.50 -12.90 -8.57
CA ILE A 253 -18.47 -12.10 -9.33
C ILE A 253 -18.71 -12.65 -10.74
N GLU A 254 -17.75 -13.37 -11.31
CA GLU A 254 -17.85 -13.85 -12.70
C GLU A 254 -18.81 -15.06 -12.87
N SER A 255 -19.19 -15.73 -11.77
CA SER A 255 -20.06 -16.92 -11.82
C SER A 255 -21.56 -16.62 -11.74
N ASN A 256 -21.97 -15.52 -11.08
CA ASN A 256 -23.40 -15.18 -10.93
C ASN A 256 -24.00 -14.44 -12.13
N ASN A 257 -23.19 -13.90 -13.05
CA ASN A 257 -23.66 -13.23 -14.28
C ASN A 257 -23.74 -14.16 -15.50
N LYS A 258 -23.47 -15.46 -15.33
CA LYS A 258 -23.55 -16.48 -16.39
C LYS A 258 -24.65 -17.52 -16.15
N SER A 259 -25.51 -17.33 -15.14
CA SER A 259 -26.67 -18.19 -14.87
C SER A 259 -27.96 -17.51 -15.29
#